data_AF-A0A3R9FIH9-F1
#
_entry.id   AF-A0A3R9FIH9-F1
#
_cell.length_a   1.000
_cell.length_b   1.000
_cell.length_c   1.000
_cell.angle_alpha   90.00
_cell.angle_beta   90.00
_cell.angle_gamma   90.00
#
_symmetry.space_group_name_H-M   'P 1'
#
loop_
_entity.id
_entity.type
_entity.pdbx_description
1 polymer ?
#
loop_
_entity_poly.entity_id
_entity_poly.type
_entity_poly.pdbx_seq_one_letter_code
_entity_poly.pdbx_strand_id
1 'polypeptide(L)'
;MFEKNKKYIYIATIAVLLIVIVYQNNRFSDLKTAVGSGYFRDVRSAIFLLEQDGDVDFWVQTLKQAEGQITLERHLSEMTLLGRKFMEMDGKILLIGEQLNLLADQYRELAVNIHNGMSYDHNAEEIIRNSSFLQKVLKEAEAISGENGKKYYQEFTNTDSETSNLVWKEYKKFVEEAEE
;
A
#
# COMPACT_ATOMS: atom_id res chain seq x y z
N MET A 1 30.89 20.70 51.83
CA MET A 1 30.06 19.47 51.66
C MET A 1 28.87 19.70 50.72
N PHE A 2 28.20 20.85 50.78
CA PHE A 2 27.05 21.19 49.91
C PHE A 2 27.33 21.25 48.38
N GLU A 3 28.49 21.76 47.94
CA GLU A 3 28.79 21.87 46.49
C GLU A 3 29.08 20.52 45.82
N LYS A 4 29.71 19.57 46.54
CA LYS A 4 29.92 18.21 46.05
C LYS A 4 28.57 17.53 45.78
N ASN A 5 27.62 17.68 46.71
CA ASN A 5 26.28 17.11 46.57
C ASN A 5 25.51 17.70 45.38
N LYS A 6 25.67 19.01 45.09
CA LYS A 6 25.11 19.63 43.88
C LYS A 6 25.67 19.02 42.61
N LYS A 7 26.99 18.80 42.50
CA LYS A 7 27.61 18.12 41.34
C LYS A 7 27.06 16.71 41.13
N TYR A 8 26.91 15.92 42.20
CA TYR A 8 26.32 14.57 42.09
C TYR A 8 24.86 14.60 41.67
N ILE A 9 24.07 15.57 42.14
CA ILE A 9 22.69 15.77 41.70
C ILE A 9 22.65 16.11 40.20
N TYR A 10 23.49 17.03 39.72
CA TYR A 10 23.54 17.35 38.28
C TYR A 10 23.94 16.15 37.42
N ILE A 11 24.95 15.38 37.84
CA ILE A 11 25.38 14.18 37.13
C ILE A 11 24.26 13.13 37.11
N ALA A 12 23.57 12.92 38.23
CA ALA A 12 22.45 12.00 38.31
C ALA A 12 21.29 12.43 37.40
N THR A 13 20.95 13.73 37.38
CA THR A 13 19.90 14.26 36.50
C THR A 13 20.26 14.10 35.02
N ILE A 14 21.51 14.37 34.63
CA ILE A 14 21.98 14.14 33.25
C ILE A 14 21.91 12.66 32.90
N ALA A 15 22.36 11.78 33.79
CA ALA A 15 22.29 10.33 33.56
C ALA A 15 20.85 9.84 33.38
N VAL A 16 19.92 10.31 34.22
CA VAL A 16 18.48 9.98 34.08
C VAL A 16 17.92 10.50 32.75
N LEU A 17 18.26 11.73 32.34
CA LEU A 17 17.82 12.28 31.05
C LEU A 17 18.36 11.45 29.87
N LEU A 18 19.62 11.06 29.90
CA LEU A 18 20.21 10.21 28.86
C LEU A 18 19.51 8.84 28.80
N ILE A 19 19.22 8.22 29.94
CA ILE A 19 18.47 6.96 30.00
C ILE A 19 17.08 7.12 29.40
N VAL A 20 16.36 8.21 29.74
CA VAL A 20 15.03 8.49 29.19
C VAL A 20 15.11 8.70 27.67
N ILE A 21 16.09 9.43 27.17
CA ILE A 21 16.30 9.66 25.73
C ILE A 21 16.54 8.33 25.01
N VAL A 22 17.44 7.48 25.53
CA VAL A 22 17.73 6.17 24.94
C VAL A 22 16.49 5.28 24.94
N TYR A 23 15.76 5.22 26.06
CA TYR A 23 14.53 4.43 26.17
C TYR A 23 13.46 4.89 25.17
N GLN A 24 13.22 6.21 25.08
CA GLN A 24 12.28 6.75 24.11
C GLN A 24 12.72 6.45 22.68
N ASN A 25 14.00 6.63 22.36
CA ASN A 25 14.52 6.37 21.02
C ASN A 25 14.34 4.89 20.60
N ASN A 26 14.59 3.95 21.51
CA ASN A 26 14.34 2.52 21.25
C ASN A 26 12.85 2.26 21.00
N ARG A 27 11.96 2.79 21.86
CA ARG A 27 10.51 2.66 21.68
C ARG A 27 10.03 3.25 20.35
N PHE A 28 10.57 4.40 19.94
CA PHE A 28 10.25 5.01 18.64
C PHE A 28 10.77 4.15 17.49
N SER A 29 11.96 3.56 17.61
CA SER A 29 12.50 2.64 16.60
C SER A 29 11.64 1.39 16.44
N ASP A 30 11.17 0.82 17.55
CA ASP A 30 10.28 -0.34 17.55
C ASP A 30 8.93 -0.01 16.91
N LEU A 31 8.37 1.16 17.23
CA LEU A 31 7.13 1.65 16.62
C LEU A 31 7.27 1.82 15.10
N LYS A 32 8.36 2.42 14.62
CA LYS A 32 8.65 2.55 13.19
C LYS A 32 8.72 1.20 12.50
N THR A 33 9.42 0.24 13.12
CA THR A 33 9.55 -1.11 12.59
C THR A 33 8.19 -1.82 12.52
N ALA A 34 7.35 -1.66 13.55
CA ALA A 34 6.01 -2.22 13.59
C ALA A 34 5.09 -1.63 12.51
N VAL A 35 5.07 -0.29 12.36
CA VAL A 35 4.29 0.39 11.33
C VAL A 35 4.73 -0.05 9.94
N GLY A 36 6.04 -0.04 9.66
CA GLY A 36 6.52 -0.47 8.34
C GLY A 36 6.37 -1.98 8.08
N SER A 37 6.32 -2.83 9.11
CA SER A 37 5.89 -4.23 8.95
C SER A 37 4.40 -4.33 8.55
N GLY A 38 3.58 -3.38 9.01
CA GLY A 38 2.21 -3.21 8.53
C GLY A 38 2.17 -2.91 7.03
N TYR A 39 2.97 -1.93 6.59
CA TYR A 39 3.07 -1.57 5.16
C TYR A 39 3.56 -2.72 4.30
N PHE A 40 4.58 -3.47 4.75
CA PHE A 40 5.04 -4.69 4.08
C PHE A 40 3.89 -5.67 3.86
N ARG A 41 3.11 -5.96 4.91
CA ARG A 41 1.97 -6.87 4.82
C ARG A 41 0.92 -6.35 3.83
N ASP A 42 0.64 -5.05 3.84
CA ASP A 42 -0.37 -4.46 2.96
C ASP A 42 0.08 -4.51 1.48
N VAL A 43 1.37 -4.25 1.20
CA VAL A 43 1.97 -4.44 -0.14
C VAL A 43 1.89 -5.90 -0.59
N ARG A 44 2.31 -6.85 0.24
CA ARG A 44 2.20 -8.29 -0.06
C ARG A 44 0.76 -8.71 -0.32
N SER A 45 -0.19 -8.19 0.47
CA SER A 45 -1.61 -8.53 0.33
C SER A 45 -2.16 -7.99 -0.99
N ALA A 46 -1.79 -6.77 -1.38
CA ALA A 46 -2.18 -6.20 -2.67
C ALA A 46 -1.58 -6.96 -3.86
N ILE A 47 -0.29 -7.32 -3.80
CA ILE A 47 0.35 -8.16 -4.83
C ILE A 47 -0.40 -9.49 -4.96
N PHE A 48 -0.64 -10.16 -3.84
CA PHE A 48 -1.33 -11.45 -3.82
C PHE A 48 -2.74 -11.35 -4.40
N LEU A 49 -3.52 -10.33 -4.00
CA LEU A 49 -4.87 -10.08 -4.52
C LEU A 49 -4.84 -9.90 -6.05
N LEU A 50 -3.90 -9.10 -6.56
CA LEU A 50 -3.76 -8.83 -7.98
C LEU A 50 -3.23 -10.03 -8.78
N GLU A 51 -2.46 -10.93 -8.18
CA GLU A 51 -1.93 -12.12 -8.86
C GLU A 51 -2.92 -13.28 -8.88
N GLN A 52 -3.72 -13.46 -7.82
CA GLN A 52 -4.71 -14.54 -7.76
C GLN A 52 -5.98 -14.23 -8.53
N ASP A 53 -6.44 -12.98 -8.42
CA ASP A 53 -7.75 -12.55 -8.91
C ASP A 53 -7.63 -11.50 -10.02
N GLY A 54 -6.44 -11.21 -10.56
CA GLY A 54 -6.24 -10.15 -11.55
C GLY A 54 -6.62 -10.49 -12.99
N ASP A 55 -7.04 -11.73 -13.27
CA ASP A 55 -7.40 -12.17 -14.61
C ASP A 55 -8.87 -11.87 -14.91
N VAL A 56 -9.13 -11.05 -15.94
CA VAL A 56 -10.49 -10.71 -16.37
C VAL A 56 -11.25 -11.95 -16.82
N ASP A 57 -10.58 -12.92 -17.48
CA ASP A 57 -11.24 -14.14 -17.95
C ASP A 57 -11.73 -14.98 -16.77
N PHE A 58 -10.95 -15.03 -15.68
CA PHE A 58 -11.37 -15.67 -14.43
C PHE A 58 -12.66 -15.02 -13.89
N TRP A 59 -12.74 -13.70 -13.87
CA TRP A 59 -13.93 -12.98 -13.40
C TRP A 59 -15.13 -13.16 -14.33
N VAL A 60 -14.93 -13.14 -15.64
CA VAL A 60 -15.99 -13.39 -16.63
C VAL A 60 -16.60 -14.78 -16.42
N GLN A 61 -15.79 -15.80 -16.14
CA GLN A 61 -16.30 -17.14 -15.86
C GLN A 61 -16.96 -17.23 -14.48
N THR A 62 -16.36 -16.61 -13.46
CA THR A 62 -16.85 -16.62 -12.08
C THR A 62 -18.23 -15.96 -11.98
N LEU A 63 -18.41 -14.80 -12.62
CA LEU A 63 -19.67 -14.04 -12.58
C LEU A 63 -20.85 -14.72 -13.27
N LYS A 64 -20.58 -15.74 -14.09
CA LYS A 64 -21.63 -16.59 -14.69
C LYS A 64 -22.08 -17.72 -13.75
N GLN A 65 -21.40 -17.94 -12.63
CA GLN A 65 -21.72 -18.98 -11.65
C GLN A 65 -22.70 -18.48 -10.57
N ALA A 66 -23.39 -19.40 -9.89
CA ALA A 66 -24.41 -19.07 -8.89
C ALA A 66 -23.87 -18.25 -7.70
N GLU A 67 -22.61 -18.46 -7.31
CA GLU A 67 -21.96 -17.74 -6.20
C GLU A 67 -21.03 -16.61 -6.68
N GLY A 68 -21.02 -16.32 -7.99
CA GLY A 68 -20.09 -15.36 -8.61
C GLY A 68 -20.16 -13.96 -7.99
N GLN A 69 -21.38 -13.48 -7.73
CA GLN A 69 -21.58 -12.17 -7.10
C GLN A 69 -21.01 -12.11 -5.68
N ILE A 70 -21.15 -13.18 -4.90
CA ILE A 70 -20.63 -13.22 -3.52
C ILE A 70 -19.11 -13.18 -3.53
N THR A 71 -18.48 -13.94 -4.42
CA THR A 71 -17.03 -13.93 -4.62
C THR A 71 -16.53 -12.54 -5.03
N LEU A 72 -17.25 -11.88 -5.92
CA LEU A 72 -16.94 -10.50 -6.33
C LEU A 72 -17.02 -9.53 -5.16
N GLU A 73 -18.11 -9.52 -4.38
CA GLU A 73 -18.25 -8.60 -3.25
C GLU A 73 -17.13 -8.76 -2.21
N ARG A 74 -16.66 -9.99 -1.99
CA ARG A 74 -15.49 -10.24 -1.13
C ARG A 74 -14.23 -9.60 -1.71
N HIS A 75 -13.97 -9.84 -3.00
CA HIS A 75 -12.80 -9.28 -3.68
C HIS A 75 -12.83 -7.74 -3.66
N LEU A 76 -13.98 -7.13 -3.98
CA LEU A 76 -14.18 -5.68 -3.92
C LEU A 76 -13.95 -5.12 -2.52
N SER A 77 -14.41 -5.84 -1.49
CA SER A 77 -14.22 -5.44 -0.08
C SER A 77 -12.74 -5.46 0.32
N GLU A 78 -11.99 -6.49 -0.10
CA GLU A 78 -10.54 -6.60 0.14
C GLU A 78 -9.77 -5.50 -0.60
N MET A 79 -10.10 -5.26 -1.87
CA MET A 79 -9.49 -4.21 -2.68
C MET A 79 -9.75 -2.82 -2.09
N THR A 80 -11.00 -2.52 -1.69
CA THR A 80 -11.37 -1.26 -1.05
C THR A 80 -10.66 -1.07 0.30
N LEU A 81 -10.52 -2.15 1.08
CA LEU A 81 -9.80 -2.11 2.35
C LEU A 81 -8.32 -1.78 2.14
N LEU A 82 -7.67 -2.43 1.18
CA LEU A 82 -6.28 -2.13 0.83
C LEU A 82 -6.15 -0.71 0.28
N GLY A 83 -7.06 -0.29 -0.60
CA GLY A 83 -7.11 1.06 -1.12
C GLY A 83 -7.10 2.12 -0.02
N ARG A 84 -7.94 1.95 1.02
CA ARG A 84 -7.95 2.82 2.19
C ARG A 84 -6.63 2.85 2.94
N LYS A 85 -6.02 1.69 3.17
CA LYS A 85 -4.72 1.62 3.87
C LYS A 85 -3.63 2.34 3.10
N PHE A 86 -3.58 2.22 1.78
CA PHE A 86 -2.60 2.97 0.95
C PHE A 86 -2.88 4.48 0.94
N MET A 87 -4.15 4.90 0.97
CA MET A 87 -4.51 6.32 1.09
C MET A 87 -4.11 6.93 2.45
N GLU A 88 -3.95 6.12 3.50
CA GLU A 88 -3.46 6.56 4.82
C GLU A 88 -1.93 6.69 4.87
N MET A 89 -1.21 6.26 3.82
CA MET A 89 0.24 6.40 3.71
C MET A 89 0.62 7.76 3.11
N ASP A 90 1.78 8.30 3.48
CA ASP A 90 2.21 9.62 3.02
C ASP A 90 2.79 9.59 1.59
N GLY A 91 2.98 10.78 1.02
CA GLY A 91 3.66 10.94 -0.25
C GLY A 91 2.79 10.59 -1.44
N LYS A 92 3.42 10.05 -2.48
CA LYS A 92 2.73 9.64 -3.71
C LYS A 92 2.18 8.21 -3.60
N ILE A 93 2.35 7.55 -2.45
CA ILE A 93 1.84 6.19 -2.19
C ILE A 93 0.31 6.14 -2.27
N LEU A 94 -0.37 7.22 -1.90
CA LEU A 94 -1.83 7.33 -1.98
C LEU A 94 -2.39 7.01 -3.37
N LEU A 95 -1.59 7.23 -4.44
CA LEU A 95 -1.99 6.93 -5.82
C LEU A 95 -2.21 5.42 -6.03
N ILE A 96 -1.48 4.56 -5.33
CA ILE A 96 -1.75 3.11 -5.32
C ILE A 96 -3.16 2.86 -4.76
N GLY A 97 -3.51 3.56 -3.68
CA GLY A 97 -4.82 3.44 -3.05
C GLY A 97 -5.97 3.92 -3.95
N GLU A 98 -5.77 5.05 -4.64
CA GLU A 98 -6.71 5.56 -5.63
C GLU A 98 -6.92 4.57 -6.78
N GLN A 99 -5.84 4.01 -7.32
CA GLN A 99 -5.92 3.03 -8.42
C GLN A 99 -6.54 1.69 -7.99
N LEU A 100 -6.33 1.25 -6.75
CA LEU A 100 -7.05 0.08 -6.20
C LEU A 100 -8.56 0.34 -6.11
N ASN A 101 -8.98 1.53 -5.67
CA ASN A 101 -10.41 1.86 -5.62
C ASN A 101 -11.01 1.96 -7.03
N LEU A 102 -10.29 2.55 -7.98
CA LEU A 102 -10.71 2.60 -9.39
C LEU A 102 -10.88 1.20 -9.97
N LEU A 103 -9.92 0.31 -9.72
CA LEU A 103 -9.97 -1.08 -10.16
C LEU A 103 -11.19 -1.82 -9.58
N ALA A 104 -11.54 -1.55 -8.31
CA ALA A 104 -12.74 -2.10 -7.70
C ALA A 104 -14.03 -1.62 -8.42
N ASP A 105 -14.10 -0.34 -8.80
CA ASP A 105 -15.23 0.18 -9.57
C ASP A 105 -15.30 -0.41 -10.98
N GLN A 106 -14.16 -0.63 -11.63
CA GLN A 106 -14.08 -1.31 -12.93
C GLN A 106 -14.60 -2.76 -12.85
N TYR A 107 -14.26 -3.49 -11.80
CA TYR A 107 -14.80 -4.85 -11.57
C TYR A 107 -16.31 -4.84 -11.29
N ARG A 108 -16.85 -3.82 -10.62
CA ARG A 108 -18.31 -3.65 -10.49
C ARG A 108 -18.96 -3.44 -11.84
N GLU A 109 -18.37 -2.57 -12.67
CA GLU A 109 -18.87 -2.29 -14.01
C GLU A 109 -18.81 -3.54 -14.90
N LEU A 110 -17.72 -4.34 -14.82
CA LEU A 110 -17.61 -5.63 -15.49
C LEU A 110 -18.81 -6.53 -15.20
N ALA A 111 -19.19 -6.64 -13.92
CA ALA A 111 -20.31 -7.46 -13.48
C ALA A 111 -21.65 -6.96 -14.03
N VAL A 112 -21.86 -5.65 -14.03
CA VAL A 112 -23.05 -5.02 -14.62
C VAL A 112 -23.13 -5.31 -16.12
N ASN A 113 -22.01 -5.18 -16.85
CA ASN A 113 -21.94 -5.42 -18.28
C ASN A 113 -22.23 -6.89 -18.63
N ILE A 114 -21.62 -7.83 -17.90
CA ILE A 114 -21.87 -9.27 -18.06
C ILE A 114 -23.35 -9.60 -17.78
N HIS A 115 -23.91 -9.08 -16.69
CA HIS A 115 -25.30 -9.34 -16.30
C HIS A 115 -26.30 -8.84 -17.36
N ASN A 116 -26.01 -7.68 -17.96
CA ASN A 116 -26.86 -7.05 -18.97
C ASN A 116 -26.58 -7.52 -20.41
N GLY A 117 -25.61 -8.43 -20.62
CA GLY A 117 -25.21 -8.90 -21.95
C GLY A 117 -24.59 -7.80 -22.82
N MET A 118 -23.99 -6.79 -22.20
CA MET A 118 -23.30 -5.69 -22.89
C MET A 118 -21.84 -6.09 -23.17
N SER A 119 -21.23 -5.48 -24.19
CA SER A 119 -19.78 -5.64 -24.41
C SER A 119 -19.03 -5.10 -23.18
N TYR A 120 -17.99 -5.83 -22.80
CA TYR A 120 -17.09 -5.50 -21.71
C TYR A 120 -15.63 -5.44 -22.18
N ASP A 121 -15.37 -5.44 -23.49
CA ASP A 121 -14.01 -5.53 -24.04
C ASP A 121 -13.15 -4.35 -23.58
N HIS A 122 -13.70 -3.13 -23.66
CA HIS A 122 -13.00 -1.94 -23.17
C HIS A 122 -12.76 -1.98 -21.65
N ASN A 123 -13.76 -2.41 -20.87
CA ASN A 123 -13.62 -2.52 -19.43
C ASN A 123 -12.57 -3.58 -19.04
N ALA A 124 -12.49 -4.68 -19.79
CA ALA A 124 -11.45 -5.70 -19.64
C ALA A 124 -10.05 -5.13 -19.91
N GLU A 125 -9.88 -4.38 -20.99
CA GLU A 125 -8.61 -3.71 -21.31
C GLU A 125 -8.18 -2.74 -20.20
N GLU A 126 -9.11 -1.94 -19.68
CA GLU A 126 -8.87 -1.03 -18.56
C GLU A 126 -8.46 -1.76 -17.29
N ILE A 127 -9.15 -2.85 -16.92
CA ILE A 127 -8.80 -3.68 -15.75
C ILE A 127 -7.39 -4.24 -15.90
N ILE A 128 -7.05 -4.77 -17.08
CA ILE A 128 -5.72 -5.33 -17.37
C ILE A 128 -4.65 -4.24 -17.25
N ARG A 129 -4.90 -3.04 -17.81
CA ARG A 129 -3.95 -1.92 -17.75
C ARG A 129 -3.71 -1.48 -16.31
N ASN A 130 -4.78 -1.26 -15.54
CA ASN A 130 -4.71 -0.84 -14.14
C ASN A 130 -4.05 -1.89 -13.24
N SER A 131 -4.42 -3.16 -13.40
CA SER A 131 -3.82 -4.28 -12.68
C SER A 131 -2.33 -4.39 -12.98
N SER A 132 -1.92 -4.27 -14.24
CA SER A 132 -0.52 -4.32 -14.65
C SER A 132 0.30 -3.17 -14.06
N PHE A 133 -0.23 -1.96 -14.08
CA PHE A 133 0.38 -0.80 -13.43
C PHE A 133 0.59 -1.05 -11.93
N LEU A 134 -0.46 -1.48 -11.22
CA LEU A 134 -0.41 -1.74 -9.78
C LEU A 134 0.59 -2.84 -9.43
N GLN A 135 0.55 -3.97 -10.14
CA GLN A 135 1.48 -5.08 -9.93
C GLN A 135 2.93 -4.63 -10.11
N LYS A 136 3.22 -3.86 -11.15
CA LYS A 136 4.57 -3.33 -11.42
C LYS A 136 5.05 -2.46 -10.26
N VAL A 137 4.27 -1.45 -9.89
CA VAL A 137 4.66 -0.49 -8.84
C VAL A 137 4.82 -1.19 -7.50
N LEU A 138 3.91 -2.10 -7.13
CA LEU A 138 3.97 -2.82 -5.85
C LEU A 138 5.19 -3.75 -5.77
N LYS A 139 5.51 -4.49 -6.85
CA LYS A 139 6.68 -5.38 -6.90
C LYS A 139 7.98 -4.61 -6.85
N GLU A 140 8.07 -3.48 -7.55
CA GLU A 140 9.26 -2.62 -7.49
C GLU A 140 9.40 -1.95 -6.11
N ALA A 141 8.31 -1.49 -5.50
CA ALA A 141 8.30 -0.98 -4.13
C ALA A 141 8.75 -2.02 -3.09
N GLU A 142 8.31 -3.27 -3.27
CA GLU A 142 8.77 -4.41 -2.47
C GLU A 142 10.26 -4.66 -2.65
N ALA A 143 10.76 -4.64 -3.89
CA ALA A 143 12.18 -4.83 -4.19
C ALA A 143 13.06 -3.72 -3.59
N ILE A 144 12.60 -2.46 -3.61
CA ILE A 144 13.28 -1.35 -2.94
C ILE A 144 13.36 -1.61 -1.45
N SER A 145 12.24 -1.94 -0.80
CA SER A 145 12.17 -2.03 0.66
C SER A 145 12.77 -3.32 1.23
N GLY A 146 12.74 -4.43 0.48
CA GLY A 146 13.10 -5.77 0.95
C GLY A 146 12.26 -6.21 2.17
N GLU A 147 12.63 -7.29 2.85
CA GLU A 147 11.93 -7.73 4.08
C GLU A 147 12.35 -6.90 5.33
N ASN A 148 12.34 -5.57 5.22
CA ASN A 148 12.81 -4.67 6.27
C ASN A 148 11.73 -3.66 6.67
N GLY A 149 11.06 -3.91 7.80
CA GLY A 149 10.01 -3.04 8.32
C GLY A 149 10.48 -1.59 8.55
N LYS A 150 11.72 -1.36 8.97
CA LYS A 150 12.24 0.01 9.12
C LYS A 150 12.40 0.72 7.78
N LYS A 151 12.84 -0.01 6.75
CA LYS A 151 12.96 0.53 5.38
C LYS A 151 11.58 0.82 4.79
N TYR A 152 10.63 -0.10 4.93
CA TYR A 152 9.23 0.14 4.56
C TYR A 152 8.66 1.40 5.21
N TYR A 153 8.90 1.60 6.51
CA TYR A 153 8.46 2.83 7.17
C TYR A 153 9.08 4.07 6.50
N GLN A 154 10.40 4.07 6.27
CA GLN A 154 11.09 5.21 5.64
C GLN A 154 10.59 5.48 4.22
N GLU A 155 10.35 4.43 3.44
CA GLU A 155 9.94 4.52 2.04
C GLU A 155 8.48 4.97 1.88
N PHE A 156 7.59 4.59 2.80
CA PHE A 156 6.15 4.83 2.68
C PHE A 156 5.64 6.01 3.53
N THR A 157 6.48 6.62 4.37
CA THR A 157 6.13 7.87 5.09
C THR A 157 6.83 9.12 4.54
N ASN A 158 7.72 8.99 3.56
CA ASN A 158 8.50 10.10 3.04
C ASN A 158 8.11 10.41 1.59
N THR A 159 7.65 11.63 1.34
CA THR A 159 7.23 12.13 0.01
C THR A 159 8.33 12.07 -1.04
N ASP A 160 9.59 12.11 -0.59
CA ASP A 160 10.79 12.15 -1.44
C ASP A 160 11.56 10.83 -1.44
N SER A 161 10.98 9.76 -0.89
CA SER A 161 11.58 8.42 -0.92
C SER A 161 11.74 7.88 -2.34
N GLU A 162 12.58 6.85 -2.49
CA GLU A 162 12.75 6.15 -3.76
C GLU A 162 11.43 5.57 -4.23
N THR A 163 10.68 4.94 -3.31
CA THR A 163 9.37 4.36 -3.58
C THR A 163 8.34 5.41 -4.00
N SER A 164 8.23 6.51 -3.25
CA SER A 164 7.27 7.58 -3.55
C SER A 164 7.54 8.20 -4.93
N ASN A 165 8.82 8.43 -5.27
CA ASN A 165 9.19 8.94 -6.58
C ASN A 165 8.96 7.92 -7.71
N LEU A 166 9.17 6.63 -7.44
CA LEU A 166 8.81 5.56 -8.35
C LEU A 166 7.30 5.57 -8.65
N VAL A 167 6.44 5.59 -7.63
CA VAL A 167 4.97 5.58 -7.81
C VAL A 167 4.57 6.73 -8.73
N TRP A 168 5.07 7.94 -8.47
CA TRP A 168 4.73 9.10 -9.29
C TRP A 168 5.24 9.01 -10.73
N LYS A 169 6.46 8.51 -10.92
CA LYS A 169 7.04 8.33 -12.25
C LYS A 169 6.22 7.36 -13.08
N GLU A 170 5.87 6.21 -12.51
CA GLU A 170 5.11 5.19 -13.23
C GLU A 170 3.66 5.61 -13.42
N TYR A 171 3.06 6.33 -12.45
CA TYR A 171 1.71 6.86 -12.59
C TYR A 171 1.61 7.85 -13.76
N LYS A 172 2.57 8.77 -13.89
CA LYS A 172 2.58 9.71 -15.02
C LYS A 172 2.67 9.01 -16.37
N LYS A 173 3.53 8.01 -16.50
CA LYS A 173 3.62 7.21 -17.74
C LYS A 173 2.30 6.51 -18.03
N PHE A 174 1.70 5.90 -17.01
CA PHE A 174 0.42 5.21 -17.13
C PHE A 174 -0.70 6.14 -17.61
N VAL A 175 -0.72 7.40 -17.15
CA VAL A 175 -1.68 8.41 -17.62
C VAL A 175 -1.36 8.89 -19.04
N GLU A 176 -0.09 9.16 -19.35
CA GLU A 176 0.35 9.58 -20.69
C GLU A 176 0.00 8.51 -21.76
N GLU A 177 0.23 7.23 -21.45
CA GLU A 177 -0.12 6.10 -22.32
C GLU A 177 -1.63 5.93 -22.54
N ALA A 178 -2.48 6.53 -21.70
CA ALA A 178 -3.94 6.50 -21.84
C ALA A 178 -4.48 7.66 -22.70
N GLU A 179 -3.66 8.68 -22.98
CA GLU A 179 -4.04 9.84 -23.79
C GLU A 179 -3.61 9.73 -25.28
N GLU A 180 -2.83 8.70 -25.63
CA GLU A 180 -2.37 8.38 -27.00
C GLU A 180 -3.28 7.39 -27.73
#